data_AF-A0A1A8KEE4-F1
#
_entry.id   AF-A0A1A8KEE4-F1
#
_cell.length_a   1.000
_cell.length_b   1.000
_cell.length_c   1.000
_cell.angle_alpha   90.00
_cell.angle_beta   90.00
_cell.angle_gamma   90.00
#
_symmetry.space_group_name_H-M   'P 1'
#
loop_
_entity.id
_entity.type
_entity.pdbx_description
1 polymer ?
#
loop_
_entity_poly.entity_id
_entity_poly.type
_entity_poly.pdbx_seq_one_letter_code
_entity_poly.pdbx_strand_id
1 'polypeptide(L)'
;LLCDWTPVGVVVVVTSDDSSLYSLMLKVLPALAMGNSVIAVPGRSAAPPALLLAQLLAAGGLPAGALNVLTGSDVTLGAKVAQDPNASFVTYSGNQQDGAALCKATAGMGLPVSVSSCIGPVCPFIIFESADMDSAVDEVVQAAFKKRKEVHWVLCVQESVSESVTARLKLRIAG
;
A
#
# COMPACT_ATOMS: atom_id res chain seq x y z
N LEU A 1 8.47 23.54 8.80
CA LEU A 1 8.64 23.13 7.40
C LEU A 1 10.14 22.94 7.19
N LEU A 2 10.56 21.82 6.61
CA LEU A 2 11.97 21.55 6.31
C LEU A 2 12.52 22.72 5.48
N CYS A 3 13.66 23.29 5.89
CA CYS A 3 14.32 24.33 5.10
C CYS A 3 14.60 23.79 3.69
N ASP A 4 14.33 24.61 2.68
CA ASP A 4 14.57 24.31 1.25
C ASP A 4 13.75 23.17 0.64
N TRP A 5 12.63 22.79 1.25
CA TRP A 5 11.73 21.81 0.66
C TRP A 5 10.88 22.41 -0.48
N THR A 6 10.86 21.74 -1.63
CA THR A 6 9.97 22.03 -2.77
C THR A 6 9.24 20.77 -3.24
N PRO A 7 7.99 20.88 -3.74
CA PRO A 7 7.31 19.78 -4.41
C PRO A 7 8.14 19.23 -5.57
N VAL A 8 8.07 17.92 -5.79
CA VAL A 8 8.76 17.27 -6.92
C VAL A 8 8.05 17.53 -8.25
N GLY A 9 6.75 17.82 -8.24
CA GLY A 9 5.97 18.11 -9.45
C GLY A 9 4.86 17.09 -9.67
N VAL A 10 4.88 16.38 -10.80
CA VAL A 10 3.87 15.38 -11.15
C VAL A 10 4.30 14.00 -10.66
N VAL A 11 3.52 13.42 -9.75
CA VAL A 11 3.75 12.10 -9.17
C VAL A 11 2.79 11.09 -9.79
N VAL A 12 3.34 10.08 -10.45
CA VAL A 12 2.56 8.95 -10.99
C VAL A 12 2.53 7.84 -9.95
N VAL A 13 1.34 7.46 -9.51
CA VAL A 13 1.10 6.37 -8.55
C VAL A 13 0.42 5.22 -9.28
N VAL A 14 1.13 4.11 -9.45
CA VAL A 14 0.61 2.91 -10.12
C VAL A 14 0.41 1.82 -9.06
N THR A 15 -0.70 1.09 -9.12
CA THR A 15 -0.94 -0.05 -8.23
C THR A 15 -1.41 -1.27 -9.01
N SER A 16 -0.99 -2.48 -8.62
CA SER A 16 -1.47 -3.72 -9.23
C SER A 16 -2.92 -4.05 -8.87
N ASP A 17 -3.50 -5.01 -9.59
CA ASP A 17 -4.86 -5.52 -9.35
C ASP A 17 -5.05 -6.11 -7.94
N ASP A 18 -3.97 -6.60 -7.32
CA ASP A 18 -3.96 -7.17 -5.96
C ASP A 18 -3.86 -6.13 -4.84
N SER A 19 -3.65 -4.86 -5.18
CA SER A 19 -3.44 -3.80 -4.20
C SER A 19 -4.77 -3.25 -3.65
N SER A 20 -4.81 -2.98 -2.35
CA SER A 20 -5.96 -2.35 -1.71
C SER A 20 -6.01 -0.84 -2.00
N LEU A 21 -7.20 -0.25 -1.90
CA LEU A 21 -7.36 1.21 -1.93
C LEU A 21 -6.49 1.91 -0.87
N TYR A 22 -6.28 1.26 0.28
CA TYR A 22 -5.44 1.78 1.35
C TYR A 22 -3.98 1.96 0.88
N SER A 23 -3.41 0.97 0.18
CA SER A 23 -2.06 1.07 -0.39
C SER A 23 -1.93 2.22 -1.39
N LEU A 24 -2.97 2.45 -2.22
CA LEU A 24 -3.03 3.61 -3.11
C LEU A 24 -3.02 4.93 -2.30
N MET A 25 -3.89 5.05 -1.31
CA MET A 25 -4.02 6.27 -0.49
C MET A 25 -2.75 6.61 0.28
N LEU A 26 -2.02 5.61 0.77
CA LEU A 26 -0.72 5.79 1.44
C LEU A 26 0.33 6.49 0.56
N LYS A 27 0.15 6.50 -0.77
CA LYS A 27 1.03 7.21 -1.71
C LYS A 27 0.38 8.50 -2.22
N VAL A 28 -0.91 8.47 -2.54
CA VAL A 28 -1.64 9.63 -3.08
C VAL A 28 -1.75 10.77 -2.06
N LEU A 29 -2.18 10.47 -0.84
CA LEU A 29 -2.44 11.50 0.18
C LEU A 29 -1.16 12.28 0.59
N PRO A 30 -0.02 11.63 0.91
CA PRO A 30 1.18 12.38 1.23
C PRO A 30 1.71 13.15 0.01
N ALA A 31 1.61 12.61 -1.21
CA ALA A 31 2.02 13.36 -2.40
C ALA A 31 1.21 14.66 -2.57
N LEU A 32 -0.12 14.59 -2.40
CA LEU A 32 -1.01 15.76 -2.44
C LEU A 32 -0.73 16.74 -1.27
N ALA A 33 -0.53 16.23 -0.05
CA ALA A 33 -0.23 17.04 1.12
C ALA A 33 1.10 17.80 0.97
N MET A 34 2.04 17.21 0.25
CA MET A 34 3.32 17.79 -0.14
C MET A 34 3.20 18.65 -1.43
N GLY A 35 2.00 19.11 -1.79
CA GLY A 35 1.78 20.06 -2.87
C GLY A 35 2.08 19.55 -4.28
N ASN A 36 2.16 18.23 -4.48
CA ASN A 36 2.36 17.62 -5.80
C ASN A 36 1.02 17.40 -6.49
N SER A 37 1.05 17.37 -7.82
CA SER A 37 -0.06 16.84 -8.61
C SER A 37 0.12 15.33 -8.77
N VAL A 38 -0.98 14.57 -8.64
CA VAL A 38 -0.95 13.12 -8.64
C VAL A 38 -1.73 12.55 -9.81
N ILE A 39 -1.12 11.64 -10.55
CA ILE A 39 -1.78 10.76 -11.51
C ILE A 39 -1.84 9.37 -10.91
N ALA A 40 -3.02 8.95 -10.48
CA ALA A 40 -3.25 7.63 -9.92
C ALA A 40 -3.74 6.66 -11.00
N VAL A 41 -3.03 5.55 -11.18
CA VAL A 41 -3.41 4.42 -12.03
C VAL A 41 -3.72 3.22 -11.13
N PRO A 42 -4.95 3.11 -10.60
CA PRO A 42 -5.34 2.03 -9.72
C PRO A 42 -5.47 0.70 -10.48
N GLY A 43 -5.27 -0.41 -9.77
CA GLY A 43 -5.63 -1.73 -10.28
C GLY A 43 -7.15 -1.88 -10.41
N ARG A 44 -7.63 -2.83 -11.22
CA ARG A 44 -9.04 -3.02 -11.56
C ARG A 44 -9.97 -3.14 -10.35
N SER A 45 -9.54 -3.86 -9.32
CA SER A 45 -10.31 -4.03 -8.08
C SER A 45 -10.44 -2.72 -7.30
N ALA A 46 -9.38 -1.91 -7.28
CA ALA A 46 -9.32 -0.63 -6.58
C ALA A 46 -9.83 0.55 -7.41
N ALA A 47 -10.11 0.36 -8.71
CA ALA A 47 -10.51 1.43 -9.61
C ALA A 47 -11.86 2.10 -9.25
N PRO A 48 -12.97 1.36 -9.02
CA PRO A 48 -14.23 1.98 -8.61
C PRO A 48 -14.13 2.81 -7.31
N PRO A 49 -13.52 2.30 -6.20
CA PRO A 49 -13.41 3.10 -5.00
C PRO A 49 -12.42 4.27 -5.14
N ALA A 50 -11.38 4.14 -5.98
CA ALA A 50 -10.46 5.27 -6.27
C ALA A 50 -11.17 6.41 -7.01
N LEU A 51 -12.05 6.09 -7.97
CA LEU A 51 -12.87 7.09 -8.66
C LEU A 51 -13.83 7.79 -7.70
N LEU A 52 -14.48 7.04 -6.81
CA LEU A 52 -15.34 7.62 -5.78
C LEU A 52 -14.56 8.54 -4.84
N LEU A 53 -13.36 8.13 -4.41
CA LEU A 53 -12.49 8.96 -3.57
C LEU A 53 -12.12 10.27 -4.28
N ALA A 54 -11.79 10.23 -5.57
CA ALA A 54 -11.48 11.43 -6.33
C ALA A 54 -12.68 12.40 -6.41
N GLN A 55 -13.90 11.88 -6.58
CA GLN A 55 -15.12 12.69 -6.54
C GLN A 55 -15.32 13.34 -5.16
N LEU A 56 -15.10 12.60 -4.07
CA LEU A 56 -15.20 13.13 -2.71
C LEU A 56 -14.17 14.22 -2.44
N LEU A 57 -12.92 14.02 -2.88
CA LEU A 57 -11.86 15.03 -2.73
C LEU A 57 -12.15 16.28 -3.56
N ALA A 58 -12.64 16.13 -4.78
CA ALA A 58 -13.06 17.26 -5.62
C ALA A 58 -14.22 18.03 -4.96
N ALA A 59 -15.22 17.34 -4.41
CA ALA A 59 -16.30 17.96 -3.65
C ALA A 59 -15.81 18.64 -2.36
N GLY A 60 -14.72 18.13 -1.78
CA GLY A 60 -14.03 18.72 -0.62
C GLY A 60 -13.16 19.94 -0.94
N GLY A 61 -13.14 20.41 -2.21
CA GLY A 61 -12.40 21.59 -2.62
C GLY A 61 -10.97 21.33 -3.10
N LEU A 62 -10.62 20.07 -3.40
CA LEU A 62 -9.34 19.77 -4.04
C LEU A 62 -9.26 20.47 -5.41
N PRO A 63 -8.19 21.23 -5.71
CA PRO A 63 -8.06 21.93 -6.99
C PRO A 63 -8.13 21.00 -8.19
N ALA A 64 -8.74 21.48 -9.28
CA ALA A 64 -8.79 20.73 -10.53
C ALA A 64 -7.37 20.37 -11.01
N GLY A 65 -7.17 19.12 -11.42
CA GLY A 65 -5.88 18.62 -11.88
C GLY A 65 -4.89 18.23 -10.77
N ALA A 66 -5.18 18.50 -9.49
CA ALA A 66 -4.32 18.05 -8.39
C ALA A 66 -4.35 16.52 -8.23
N LEU A 67 -5.51 15.88 -8.44
CA LEU A 67 -5.63 14.42 -8.51
C LEU A 67 -6.33 14.02 -9.80
N ASN A 68 -5.66 13.20 -10.60
CA ASN A 68 -6.21 12.60 -11.82
C ASN A 68 -6.20 11.09 -11.66
N VAL A 69 -7.35 10.43 -11.82
CA VAL A 69 -7.46 8.97 -11.72
C VAL A 69 -7.66 8.41 -13.13
N LEU A 70 -6.73 7.57 -13.57
CA LEU A 70 -6.75 6.92 -14.88
C LEU A 70 -7.02 5.42 -14.70
N THR A 71 -8.16 4.96 -15.20
CA THR A 71 -8.55 3.55 -15.14
C THR A 71 -8.51 2.95 -16.54
N GLY A 72 -8.01 1.73 -16.68
CA GLY A 72 -8.02 1.01 -17.94
C GLY A 72 -7.83 -0.49 -17.75
N SER A 73 -8.17 -1.26 -18.79
CA SER A 73 -7.95 -2.71 -18.83
C SER A 73 -6.55 -3.11 -19.28
N ASP A 74 -5.77 -2.14 -19.76
CA ASP A 74 -4.41 -2.35 -20.25
C ASP A 74 -3.43 -2.33 -19.09
N VAL A 75 -2.81 -3.47 -18.81
CA VAL A 75 -1.79 -3.61 -17.75
C VAL A 75 -0.58 -2.69 -18.00
N THR A 76 -0.37 -2.28 -19.25
CA THR A 76 0.71 -1.36 -19.63
C THR A 76 0.36 0.11 -19.43
N LEU A 77 -0.88 0.45 -19.05
CA LEU A 77 -1.30 1.83 -18.84
C LEU A 77 -0.40 2.56 -17.84
N GLY A 78 -0.07 1.92 -16.72
CA GLY A 78 0.84 2.49 -15.72
C GLY A 78 2.23 2.78 -16.30
N ALA A 79 2.76 1.89 -17.14
CA ALA A 79 4.04 2.09 -17.81
C ALA A 79 3.99 3.21 -18.86
N LYS A 80 2.91 3.28 -19.65
CA LYS A 80 2.70 4.35 -20.63
C LYS A 80 2.61 5.73 -19.97
N VAL A 81 1.86 5.83 -18.87
CA VAL A 81 1.73 7.07 -18.09
C VAL A 81 3.07 7.44 -17.44
N ALA A 82 3.83 6.46 -16.96
CA ALA A 82 5.15 6.68 -16.40
C ALA A 82 6.20 7.16 -17.43
N GLN A 83 5.97 6.92 -18.72
CA GLN A 83 6.83 7.41 -19.80
C GLN A 83 6.50 8.86 -20.22
N ASP A 84 5.51 9.50 -19.60
CA ASP A 84 5.22 10.90 -19.88
C ASP A 84 6.41 11.78 -19.45
N PRO A 85 6.95 12.65 -20.33
CA PRO A 85 8.10 13.50 -20.00
C PRO A 85 7.80 14.55 -18.92
N ASN A 86 6.54 14.80 -18.58
CA ASN A 86 6.15 15.67 -17.47
C ASN A 86 6.10 14.94 -16.13
N ALA A 87 6.17 13.60 -16.11
CA ALA A 87 6.27 12.85 -14.86
C ALA A 87 7.60 13.18 -14.17
N SER A 88 7.52 13.56 -12.90
CA SER A 88 8.69 13.93 -12.09
C SER A 88 9.10 12.82 -11.12
N PHE A 89 8.15 11.95 -10.77
CA PHE A 89 8.38 10.79 -9.90
C PHE A 89 7.35 9.70 -10.20
N VAL A 90 7.79 8.44 -10.20
CA VAL A 90 6.90 7.28 -10.35
C VAL A 90 7.02 6.40 -9.12
N THR A 91 5.87 5.99 -8.59
CA THR A 91 5.84 4.97 -7.56
C THR A 91 4.84 3.88 -7.88
N TYR A 92 5.26 2.65 -7.65
CA TYR A 92 4.48 1.45 -7.91
C TYR A 92 4.32 0.62 -6.63
N SER A 93 3.11 0.12 -6.40
CA SER A 93 2.82 -0.91 -5.38
C SER A 93 2.17 -2.13 -6.03
N GLY A 94 2.68 -3.33 -5.78
CA GLY A 94 1.99 -4.53 -6.26
C GLY A 94 2.86 -5.76 -6.42
N ASN A 95 2.55 -6.57 -7.43
CA ASN A 95 3.32 -7.76 -7.77
C ASN A 95 4.71 -7.39 -8.36
N GLN A 96 5.67 -8.31 -8.26
CA GLN A 96 7.04 -8.09 -8.71
C GLN A 96 7.16 -8.03 -10.24
N GLN A 97 6.33 -8.78 -10.97
CA GLN A 97 6.42 -8.87 -12.43
C GLN A 97 6.10 -7.55 -13.11
N ASP A 98 4.99 -6.91 -12.74
CA ASP A 98 4.56 -5.61 -13.28
C ASP A 98 5.51 -4.50 -12.81
N GLY A 99 5.99 -4.57 -11.57
CA GLY A 99 7.01 -3.63 -11.06
C GLY A 99 8.32 -3.71 -11.86
N ALA A 100 8.78 -4.92 -12.18
CA ALA A 100 9.95 -5.12 -13.04
C ALA A 100 9.70 -4.65 -14.48
N ALA A 101 8.50 -4.86 -15.02
CA ALA A 101 8.11 -4.35 -16.33
C ALA A 101 8.09 -2.82 -16.38
N LEU A 102 7.57 -2.18 -15.34
CA LEU A 102 7.57 -0.72 -15.18
C LEU A 102 9.01 -0.17 -15.15
N CYS A 103 9.89 -0.75 -14.32
CA CYS A 103 11.30 -0.33 -14.27
C CYS A 103 11.99 -0.44 -15.63
N LYS A 104 11.72 -1.52 -16.39
CA LYS A 104 12.27 -1.69 -17.73
C LYS A 104 11.74 -0.63 -18.69
N ALA A 105 10.45 -0.29 -18.60
CA ALA A 105 9.80 0.69 -19.45
C ALA A 105 10.30 2.13 -19.19
N THR A 106 10.70 2.45 -17.97
CA THR A 106 11.19 3.78 -17.57
C THR A 106 12.72 3.88 -17.55
N ALA A 107 13.43 2.81 -17.89
CA ALA A 107 14.90 2.78 -17.85
C ALA A 107 15.50 3.78 -18.84
N GLY A 108 16.52 4.53 -18.40
CA GLY A 108 17.23 5.51 -19.24
C GLY A 108 16.55 6.89 -19.34
N MET A 109 15.38 7.08 -18.73
CA MET A 109 14.65 8.36 -18.77
C MET A 109 15.10 9.38 -17.73
N GLY A 110 15.96 9.00 -16.77
CA GLY A 110 16.34 9.84 -15.63
C GLY A 110 15.23 10.07 -14.60
N LEU A 111 14.07 9.42 -14.78
CA LEU A 111 12.92 9.47 -13.90
C LEU A 111 13.16 8.65 -12.63
N PRO A 112 13.04 9.21 -11.42
CA PRO A 112 13.13 8.43 -10.20
C PRO A 112 11.92 7.50 -10.06
N VAL A 113 12.18 6.22 -9.86
CA VAL A 113 11.15 5.17 -9.75
C VAL A 113 11.29 4.45 -8.40
N SER A 114 10.20 4.41 -7.65
CA SER A 114 10.11 3.67 -6.39
C SER A 114 9.14 2.50 -6.54
N VAL A 115 9.66 1.27 -6.49
CA VAL A 115 8.87 0.04 -6.57
C VAL A 115 8.76 -0.61 -5.20
N SER A 116 7.55 -0.76 -4.71
CA SER A 116 7.21 -1.45 -3.47
C SER A 116 6.47 -2.73 -3.82
N SER A 117 7.09 -3.90 -3.60
CA SER A 117 6.37 -5.16 -3.76
C SER A 117 5.44 -5.35 -2.56
N CYS A 118 4.13 -5.36 -2.79
CA CYS A 118 3.12 -5.61 -1.75
C CYS A 118 2.65 -7.07 -1.78
N ILE A 119 3.47 -8.00 -2.27
CA ILE A 119 3.20 -9.43 -2.15
C ILE A 119 3.27 -9.80 -0.67
N GLY A 120 2.10 -9.93 -0.04
CA GLY A 120 1.84 -10.47 1.29
C GLY A 120 3.03 -10.37 2.24
N PRO A 121 3.30 -9.19 2.84
CA PRO A 121 4.37 -9.08 3.82
C PRO A 121 4.12 -10.13 4.90
N VAL A 122 5.10 -10.99 5.09
CA VAL A 122 5.12 -11.90 6.23
C VAL A 122 5.42 -11.03 7.44
N CYS A 123 4.40 -10.70 8.22
CA CYS A 123 4.56 -9.94 9.45
C CYS A 123 4.68 -10.92 10.61
N PRO A 124 5.87 -11.04 11.23
CA PRO A 124 6.03 -11.87 12.40
C PRO A 124 5.36 -11.21 13.60
N PHE A 125 4.50 -11.96 14.28
CA PHE A 125 3.99 -11.62 15.60
C PHE A 125 4.80 -12.41 16.61
N ILE A 126 5.68 -11.75 17.37
CA ILE A 126 6.65 -12.42 18.25
C ILE A 126 6.21 -12.29 19.71
N ILE A 127 6.00 -13.42 20.38
CA ILE A 127 5.66 -13.47 21.81
C ILE A 127 6.85 -13.98 22.61
N PHE A 128 7.36 -13.14 23.50
CA PHE A 128 8.38 -13.49 24.49
C PHE A 128 7.75 -13.81 25.84
N GLU A 129 8.48 -14.48 26.72
CA GLU A 129 8.03 -14.82 28.07
C GLU A 129 7.76 -13.61 28.96
N SER A 130 8.40 -12.47 28.66
CA SER A 130 8.18 -11.20 29.35
C SER A 130 6.90 -10.48 28.93
N ALA A 131 6.22 -10.95 27.88
CA ALA A 131 5.00 -10.33 27.41
C ALA A 131 3.82 -10.65 28.33
N ASP A 132 2.82 -9.76 28.33
CA ASP A 132 1.53 -10.08 28.93
C ASP A 132 0.80 -11.10 28.04
N MET A 133 0.73 -12.35 28.53
CA MET A 133 0.19 -13.47 27.77
C MET A 133 -1.28 -13.31 27.39
N ASP A 134 -2.10 -12.72 28.27
CA ASP A 134 -3.53 -12.60 28.00
C ASP A 134 -3.80 -11.56 26.91
N SER A 135 -3.17 -10.38 27.03
CA SER A 135 -3.24 -9.33 26.00
C SER A 135 -2.64 -9.78 24.67
N ALA A 136 -1.49 -10.46 24.69
CA ALA A 136 -0.83 -10.94 23.48
C ALA A 136 -1.69 -11.96 22.72
N VAL A 137 -2.32 -12.89 23.43
CA VAL A 137 -3.19 -13.90 22.81
C VAL A 137 -4.47 -13.25 22.26
N ASP A 138 -5.06 -12.28 22.95
CA ASP A 138 -6.22 -11.55 22.45
C ASP A 138 -5.89 -10.78 21.16
N GLU A 139 -4.74 -10.12 21.09
CA GLU A 139 -4.27 -9.47 19.88
C GLU A 139 -4.03 -10.46 18.73
N VAL A 140 -3.45 -11.64 19.01
CA VAL A 140 -3.27 -12.68 17.98
C VAL A 140 -4.60 -13.12 17.38
N VAL A 141 -5.61 -13.35 18.22
CA VAL A 141 -6.96 -13.72 17.75
C VAL A 141 -7.56 -12.59 16.92
N GLN A 142 -7.44 -11.33 17.36
CA GLN A 142 -7.89 -10.18 16.58
C GLN A 142 -7.13 -10.08 15.25
N ALA A 143 -5.81 -10.18 15.23
CA ALA A 143 -4.99 -10.06 14.02
C ALA A 143 -5.25 -11.20 13.02
N ALA A 144 -5.43 -12.42 13.51
CA ALA A 144 -5.65 -13.60 12.67
C ALA A 144 -7.06 -13.65 12.06
N PHE A 145 -8.09 -13.24 12.82
CA PHE A 145 -9.49 -13.45 12.44
C PHE A 145 -10.25 -12.17 12.09
N LYS A 146 -9.76 -10.98 12.44
CA LYS A 146 -10.42 -9.72 12.09
C LYS A 146 -10.16 -9.38 10.62
N LYS A 147 -11.24 -8.99 9.93
CA LYS A 147 -11.33 -8.83 8.48
C LYS A 147 -10.31 -7.81 7.91
N ARG A 148 -9.27 -8.32 7.26
CA ARG A 148 -8.82 -8.03 5.87
C ARG A 148 -7.44 -8.67 5.71
N LYS A 149 -7.31 -9.63 4.81
CA LYS A 149 -6.05 -10.35 4.52
C LYS A 149 -5.07 -9.48 3.71
N GLU A 150 -4.75 -8.30 4.20
CA GLU A 150 -3.73 -7.43 3.58
C GLU A 150 -2.31 -7.88 3.98
N VAL A 151 -2.19 -8.62 5.09
CA VAL A 151 -0.92 -9.06 5.68
C VAL A 151 -0.96 -10.56 5.95
N HIS A 152 0.15 -11.25 5.68
CA HIS A 152 0.33 -12.64 6.05
C HIS A 152 1.01 -12.70 7.42
N TRP A 153 0.27 -13.04 8.47
CA TRP A 153 0.82 -13.10 9.83
C TRP A 153 1.50 -14.45 10.08
N VAL A 154 2.70 -14.42 10.66
CA VAL A 154 3.39 -15.61 11.18
C VAL A 154 3.56 -15.43 12.68
N LEU A 155 2.97 -16.33 13.46
CA LEU A 155 3.10 -16.32 14.91
C LEU A 155 4.40 -17.02 15.31
N CYS A 156 5.30 -16.30 15.96
CA CYS A 156 6.52 -16.80 16.55
C CYS A 156 6.39 -16.74 18.08
N VAL A 157 6.59 -17.85 18.77
CA VAL A 157 6.46 -17.92 20.24
C VAL A 157 7.75 -18.45 20.83
N GLN A 158 8.22 -17.80 21.89
CA GLN A 158 9.37 -18.29 22.67
C GLN A 158 9.04 -19.67 23.27
N GLU A 159 10.02 -20.58 23.19
CA GLU A 159 9.86 -21.98 23.58
C GLU A 159 9.35 -22.13 25.03
N SER A 160 9.84 -21.32 25.97
CA SER A 160 9.45 -21.35 27.38
C SER A 160 7.96 -21.10 27.64
N VAL A 161 7.26 -20.41 26.74
CA VAL A 161 5.83 -20.06 26.87
C VAL A 161 4.93 -20.65 25.78
N SER A 162 5.49 -21.49 24.90
CA SER A 162 4.79 -22.06 23.74
C SER A 162 3.53 -22.85 24.11
N GLU A 163 3.60 -23.71 25.12
CA GLU A 163 2.44 -24.50 25.59
C GLU A 163 1.36 -23.62 26.20
N SER A 164 1.75 -22.61 27.00
CA SER A 164 0.83 -21.68 27.64
C SER A 164 0.05 -20.86 26.61
N VAL A 165 0.75 -20.31 25.61
CA VAL A 165 0.14 -19.55 24.51
C VAL A 165 -0.81 -20.43 23.71
N THR A 166 -0.41 -21.67 23.39
CA THR A 166 -1.25 -22.62 22.64
C THR A 166 -2.53 -22.96 23.40
N ALA A 167 -2.45 -23.22 24.71
CA ALA A 167 -3.62 -23.51 25.54
C ALA A 167 -4.60 -22.32 25.58
N ARG A 168 -4.07 -21.11 25.78
CA ARG A 168 -4.88 -19.87 25.83
C ARG A 168 -5.53 -19.56 24.47
N LEU A 169 -4.82 -19.77 23.37
CA LEU A 169 -5.36 -19.62 22.01
C LEU A 169 -6.53 -20.58 21.78
N LYS A 170 -6.38 -21.87 22.14
CA LYS A 170 -7.45 -22.87 21.98
C LYS A 170 -8.71 -22.47 22.74
N LEU A 171 -8.57 -21.97 23.98
CA LEU A 171 -9.69 -21.49 24.78
C LEU A 171 -10.43 -20.33 24.08
N ARG A 172 -9.70 -19.29 23.65
CA ARG A 172 -10.31 -18.10 23.03
C ARG A 172 -10.92 -18.36 21.67
N ILE A 173 -10.39 -19.33 20.92
CA ILE A 173 -10.97 -19.76 19.63
C ILE A 173 -12.24 -20.60 19.85
N ALA A 174 -12.30 -21.38 20.93
CA ALA A 174 -13.45 -22.23 21.23
C ALA A 174 -14.71 -21.46 21.69
N GLY A 175 -14.54 -20.25 22.24
CA GLY A 175 -15.63 -19.40 22.76
C GLY A 175 -15.75 -19.50 24.27
#